data_AF-U2UWX1-F1
#
_entry.id   AF-U2UWX1-F1
#
_cell.length_a   1.000
_cell.length_b   1.000
_cell.length_c   1.000
_cell.angle_alpha   90.00
_cell.angle_beta   90.00
_cell.angle_gamma   90.00
#
_symmetry.space_group_name_H-M   'P 1'
#
loop_
_entity.id
_entity.type
_entity.pdbx_description
1 polymer ?
#
loop_
_entity_poly.entity_id
_entity_poly.type
_entity_poly.pdbx_seq_one_letter_code
_entity_poly.pdbx_strand_id
1 'polypeptide(L)' 'MLYGASCRIAKEMGYEKVITYTLQSETGASLKASNFAFDGEAGGIHWTGKRGKSQMPNEMKNRWHKSF' A
#
# COMPACT_ATOMS: atom_id res chain seq x y z
N MET A 1 14.64 -6.58 -0.70
CA MET A 1 14.18 -5.86 0.51
C MET A 1 13.72 -4.44 0.13
N LEU A 2 12.61 -4.29 -0.61
CA LEU A 2 12.14 -2.97 -1.08
C LEU A 2 11.52 -2.15 0.07
N TYR A 3 10.47 -2.67 0.71
CA TYR A 3 9.72 -1.94 1.75
C TYR A 3 10.57 -1.58 2.96
N GLY A 4 11.49 -2.46 3.38
CA GLY A 4 12.45 -2.16 4.45
C GLY A 4 13.38 -0.99 4.11
N ALA A 5 13.91 -0.95 2.89
CA ALA A 5 14.76 0.15 2.42
C ALA A 5 13.98 1.47 2.33
N SER A 6 12.76 1.44 1.78
CA SER A 6 11.88 2.61 1.72
C SER A 6 11.57 3.18 3.11
N CYS A 7 11.32 2.31 4.10
CA CYS A 7 11.05 2.74 5.47
C CYS A 7 12.26 3.39 6.13
N ARG A 8 13.46 2.86 5.89
CA ARG A 8 14.69 3.43 6.44
C ARG A 8 14.92 4.86 5.92
N ILE A 9 14.84 5.05 4.60
CA ILE A 9 15.01 6.36 4.00
C ILE A 9 13.91 7.32 4.44
N ALA A 10 12.66 6.85 4.52
CA ALA A 10 11.56 7.68 5.01
C ALA A 10 11.80 8.20 6.43
N LYS A 11 12.31 7.35 7.33
CA LYS A 11 12.69 7.75 8.68
C LYS A 11 13.85 8.75 8.68
N GLU A 12 14.90 8.50 7.90
CA GLU A 12 16.07 9.39 7.78
C GLU A 12 15.69 10.77 7.20
N MET A 13 14.67 10.84 6.34
CA MET A 13 14.14 12.08 5.77
C MET A 13 13.14 12.82 6.70
N GLY A 14 12.81 12.26 7.86
CA GLY A 14 11.88 12.88 8.81
C GLY A 14 10.40 12.71 8.48
N TYR A 15 10.02 11.74 7.64
CA TYR A 15 8.62 11.39 7.46
C TYR A 15 8.07 10.66 8.69
N GLU A 16 6.81 10.91 9.02
CA GLU A 16 6.13 10.28 10.17
C GLU A 16 5.50 8.92 9.82
N LYS A 17 5.21 8.69 8.53
CA LYS A 17 4.48 7.51 8.07
C LYS A 17 4.78 7.17 6.61
N VAL A 18 4.86 5.88 6.30
CA VAL A 18 4.79 5.33 4.94
C VAL A 18 3.44 4.65 4.76
N ILE A 19 2.76 4.94 3.65
CA ILE A 19 1.50 4.29 3.27
C ILE A 19 1.70 3.62 1.93
N THR A 20 1.17 2.40 1.80
CA THR A 20 1.18 1.65 0.54
C THR A 20 -0.08 0.82 0.40
N TYR A 21 -0.30 0.30 -0.81
CA TYR A 21 -1.49 -0.43 -1.17
C TYR A 21 -1.12 -1.69 -1.92
N THR A 22 -1.85 -2.76 -1.64
CA THR A 22 -1.87 -3.99 -2.45
C THR A 22 -3.28 -4.21 -2.96
N LEU A 23 -3.45 -5.08 -3.95
CA LEU A 23 -4.76 -5.61 -4.30
C LEU A 23 -5.35 -6.38 -3.11
N GLN A 24 -6.68 -6.48 -3.03
CA GLN A 24 -7.38 -7.21 -1.97
C GLN A 24 -6.97 -8.68 -1.95
N SER A 25 -6.79 -9.27 -3.13
CA SER A 25 -6.34 -10.65 -3.34
C SER A 25 -4.87 -10.91 -2.95
N GLU A 26 -4.06 -9.87 -2.76
CA GLU A 26 -2.65 -10.01 -2.37
C GLU A 26 -2.48 -10.11 -0.84
N THR A 27 -1.67 -11.07 -0.39
CA THR A 27 -1.52 -11.41 1.04
C THR A 27 -0.72 -10.39 1.86
N GLY A 28 0.07 -9.52 1.20
CA GLY A 28 0.94 -8.55 1.85
C GLY A 28 2.12 -9.14 2.63
N ALA A 29 2.59 -10.35 2.29
CA ALA A 29 3.64 -11.04 3.06
C ALA A 29 4.91 -10.19 3.31
N SER A 30 5.39 -9.46 2.30
CA SER A 30 6.56 -8.58 2.40
C SER A 30 6.32 -7.34 3.27
N LEU A 31 5.08 -6.86 3.34
CA LEU A 31 4.65 -5.75 4.19
C LEU A 31 4.60 -6.18 5.65
N LYS A 32 4.03 -7.38 5.91
CA LYS A 32 4.05 -8.01 7.23
C LYS A 32 5.47 -8.21 7.74
N ALA A 33 6.36 -8.76 6.90
CA ALA A 33 7.78 -8.92 7.22
C ALA A 33 8.51 -7.58 7.47
N SER A 34 8.00 -6.48 6.91
CA SER A 34 8.56 -5.12 7.09
C SER A 34 7.89 -4.33 8.23
N ASN A 35 7.01 -4.99 9.01
CA ASN A 35 6.30 -4.43 10.15
C ASN A 35 5.32 -3.29 9.78
N PHE A 36 4.64 -3.43 8.64
CA PHE A 36 3.48 -2.60 8.32
C PHE A 36 2.22 -3.11 9.03
N ALA A 37 1.41 -2.19 9.52
CA ALA A 37 0.06 -2.45 10.01
C ALA A 37 -0.94 -2.47 8.86
N PHE A 38 -1.93 -3.36 8.96
CA PHE A 38 -3.05 -3.44 8.03
C PHE A 38 -4.17 -2.52 8.48
N ASP A 39 -4.54 -1.57 7.64
CA ASP A 39 -5.60 -0.60 7.94
C ASP A 39 -6.99 -1.04 7.49
N GLY A 40 -7.08 -2.12 6.70
CA GLY A 40 -8.30 -2.57 6.06
C GLY A 40 -8.37 -2.27 4.57
N GLU A 41 -9.52 -2.60 3.99
CA GLU A 41 -9.83 -2.31 2.59
C GLU A 41 -10.04 -0.80 2.37
N ALA A 42 -9.60 -0.32 1.22
CA ALA A 42 -9.59 1.10 0.88
C ALA A 42 -9.87 1.33 -0.61
N GLY A 43 -10.50 2.46 -0.91
CA GLY A 43 -10.80 2.90 -2.26
C GLY A 43 -12.09 2.30 -2.81
N GLY A 44 -12.11 2.09 -4.13
CA GLY A 44 -13.20 1.41 -4.84
C GLY A 44 -12.62 0.41 -5.81
N ILE A 45 -13.47 -0.49 -6.31
CA ILE A 45 -13.07 -1.61 -7.18
C ILE A 45 -12.49 -1.17 -8.52
N HIS A 46 -12.81 0.03 -9.01
CA HIS A 46 -12.29 0.55 -10.27
C HIS A 46 -12.21 2.08 -10.26
N TRP A 47 -11.46 2.63 -11.21
CA TRP A 47 -11.33 4.07 -11.39
C TRP A 47 -12.57 4.65 -12.08
N THR A 48 -13.24 5.61 -11.43
CA THR A 48 -14.50 6.22 -11.94
C THR A 48 -14.28 7.49 -12.76
N GLY A 49 -13.05 8.01 -12.85
CA GLY A 49 -12.75 9.21 -13.65
C GLY A 49 -12.55 8.92 -15.14
N LYS A 50 -12.63 9.96 -15.98
CA LYS A 50 -12.51 9.88 -17.45
C LYS A 50 -11.22 9.21 -17.99
N ARG A 51 -10.18 9.09 -17.16
CA ARG A 51 -8.90 8.42 -17.49
C ARG A 51 -8.85 6.92 -17.12
N GLY A 52 -10.00 6.30 -16.84
CA GLY A 52 -10.09 4.87 -16.54
C GLY A 52 -9.57 4.02 -17.70
N LYS A 53 -8.69 3.06 -17.40
CA LYS A 53 -8.22 2.06 -18.36
C LYS A 53 -8.90 0.72 -18.05
N SER A 54 -9.31 -0.03 -19.07
CA SER A 54 -10.01 -1.31 -18.89
C SER A 54 -9.14 -2.46 -18.35
N GLN A 55 -7.81 -2.32 -18.39
CA GLN A 55 -6.86 -3.39 -18.01
C GLN A 55 -6.50 -3.41 -16.52
N MET A 56 -7.14 -2.60 -15.69
CA MET A 56 -6.88 -2.61 -14.24
C MET A 56 -7.78 -3.65 -13.56
N PRO A 57 -7.29 -4.38 -12.55
CA PRO A 57 -8.12 -5.29 -11.76
C PRO A 57 -9.32 -4.56 -11.14
N ASN A 58 -10.49 -5.19 -11.22
CA ASN A 58 -11.73 -4.69 -10.64
C ASN A 58 -11.91 -5.18 -9.19
N GLU A 59 -10.98 -4.83 -8.30
CA GLU A 59 -11.01 -5.26 -6.91
C GLU A 59 -10.64 -4.12 -5.95
N MET A 60 -11.02 -4.30 -4.68
CA MET A 60 -10.63 -3.37 -3.62
C MET A 60 -9.11 -3.39 -3.40
N LYS A 61 -8.60 -2.43 -2.65
CA LYS A 61 -7.20 -2.41 -2.24
C LYS A 61 -7.07 -2.58 -0.74
N ASN A 62 -6.03 -3.26 -0.31
CA ASN A 62 -5.63 -3.35 1.07
C ASN A 62 -4.69 -2.18 1.38
N ARG A 63 -5.04 -1.32 2.34
CA ARG A 63 -4.16 -0.23 2.80
C ARG A 63 -3.25 -0.72 3.92
N TRP A 64 -1.98 -0.34 3.83
CA TRP A 64 -0.96 -0.67 4.80
C TRP A 64 -0.23 0.60 5.22
N HIS A 65 0.13 0.71 6.50
CA HIS A 65 0.98 1.79 6.95
C HIS A 65 2.08 1.34 7.91
N LYS A 66 3.14 2.14 7.98
CA LYS A 66 4.14 2.06 9.04
C LYS A 66 4.47 3.46 9.52
N SER A 67 4.41 3.66 10.83
CA SER A 67 4.85 4.89 11.51
C SER A 67 6.25 4.73 12.11
N PHE A 68 6.96 5.84 12.34
CA PHE A 68 8.35 5.85 12.81
C PHE A 68 8.57 6.57 14.13
#